data_AF-A0A068SEV3-F1
#
_entry.id   AF-A0A068SEV3-F1
#
_cell.length_a   1.000
_cell.length_b   1.000
_cell.length_c   1.000
_cell.angle_alpha   90.00
_cell.angle_beta   90.00
_cell.angle_gamma   90.00
#
_symmetry.space_group_name_H-M   'P 1'
#
loop_
_entity.id
_entity.type
_entity.pdbx_description
1 polymer ?
#
loop_
_entity_poly.entity_id
_entity_poly.type
_entity_poly.pdbx_seq_one_letter_code
_entity_poly.pdbx_strand_id
1 'polypeptide(L)'
;MEESAGFDSSNMKWSDAVGPMGVSRDQVVLEWLKQPGNYERFIHAGGVAKRLGKAKETKHEVAKLVCTLLQNAGFEDMKAHPVAIKLSMMLKRFKQAHGLSAVGASRKRILRVCPHYYELVDHIKDVDCGEDREQDMELICKVQRSNIINGERRRVTTMADHGNNFTAQEAQSTRTTTMHVPNNSHSEVLESFHHRQLYQMMNQLLKQQQQIMEQQSRRDRLQELELHVSLIQRMTEAGFTKEEIGEHLAKLR
;
A
#
# COMPACT_ATOMS: atom_id res chain seq x y z
N MET A 1 22.41 -38.03 3.57
CA MET A 1 22.36 -36.93 4.56
C MET A 1 22.29 -35.66 3.74
N GLU A 2 21.09 -35.13 3.54
CA GLU A 2 20.88 -33.85 2.84
C GLU A 2 21.01 -32.74 3.88
N GLU A 3 22.10 -31.97 3.78
CA GLU A 3 22.26 -30.75 4.56
C GLU A 3 21.20 -29.74 4.12
N SER A 4 20.15 -29.62 4.93
CA SER A 4 19.19 -28.53 4.84
C SER A 4 19.91 -27.23 5.16
N ALA A 5 20.38 -26.55 4.11
CA ALA A 5 20.88 -25.18 4.19
C ALA A 5 19.73 -24.28 4.65
N GLY A 6 19.70 -23.98 5.95
CA GLY A 6 18.79 -23.02 6.55
C GLY A 6 18.95 -21.67 5.84
N PHE A 7 17.95 -21.29 5.06
CA PHE A 7 17.91 -20.02 4.34
C PHE A 7 17.71 -18.89 5.36
N ASP A 8 18.82 -18.33 5.85
CA ASP A 8 18.83 -17.17 6.75
C ASP A 8 18.34 -15.93 5.98
N SER A 9 17.02 -15.69 6.03
CA SER A 9 16.35 -14.57 5.35
C SER A 9 16.62 -13.21 5.98
N SER A 10 17.54 -13.08 6.95
CA SER A 10 17.51 -11.96 7.89
C SER A 10 18.37 -10.74 7.55
N ASN A 11 19.13 -10.71 6.45
CA ASN A 11 19.77 -9.46 6.02
C ASN A 11 20.15 -9.45 4.54
N MET A 12 19.18 -9.25 3.66
CA MET A 12 19.47 -9.09 2.24
C MET A 12 20.26 -7.79 2.03
N LYS A 13 21.59 -7.93 1.96
CA LYS A 13 22.52 -6.83 1.78
C LYS A 13 22.34 -6.29 0.36
N TRP A 14 21.64 -5.17 0.25
CA TRP A 14 21.54 -4.43 -1.01
C TRP A 14 22.95 -3.96 -1.40
N SER A 15 23.61 -4.72 -2.28
CA SER A 15 24.99 -4.48 -2.69
C SER A 15 25.04 -3.62 -3.94
N ASP A 16 26.01 -2.72 -3.98
CA ASP A 16 26.37 -1.87 -5.12
C ASP A 16 27.14 -2.64 -6.21
N ALA A 17 27.28 -3.95 -6.07
CA ALA A 17 27.90 -4.81 -7.07
C ALA A 17 27.19 -4.67 -8.42
N VAL A 18 28.00 -4.54 -9.47
CA VAL A 18 27.55 -4.53 -10.86
C VAL A 18 27.11 -5.95 -11.21
N GLY A 19 25.91 -6.08 -11.78
CA GLY A 19 25.35 -7.36 -12.20
C GLY A 19 25.96 -7.88 -13.51
N PRO A 20 25.55 -9.08 -13.95
CA PRO A 20 26.06 -9.73 -15.16
C PRO A 20 25.93 -8.89 -16.44
N MET A 21 24.93 -8.00 -16.49
CA MET A 21 24.67 -7.12 -17.62
C MET A 21 25.37 -5.75 -17.53
N GLY A 22 26.33 -5.57 -16.61
CA GLY A 22 27.05 -4.29 -16.46
C GLY A 22 26.23 -3.18 -15.79
N VAL A 23 25.02 -3.48 -15.30
CA VAL A 23 24.15 -2.54 -14.59
C VAL A 23 24.12 -2.86 -13.10
N SER A 24 24.05 -1.84 -12.24
CA SER A 24 23.87 -2.04 -10.79
C SER A 24 22.39 -2.19 -10.44
N ARG A 25 22.09 -2.75 -9.26
CA ARG A 25 20.70 -2.82 -8.76
C ARG A 25 20.05 -1.44 -8.64
N ASP A 26 20.83 -0.45 -8.19
CA ASP A 26 20.36 0.94 -8.08
C ASP A 26 20.04 1.51 -9.46
N GLN A 27 20.85 1.21 -10.48
CA GLN A 27 20.56 1.67 -11.84
C GLN A 27 19.23 1.12 -12.35
N VAL A 28 18.95 -0.17 -12.16
CA VAL A 28 17.66 -0.77 -12.59
C VAL A 28 16.48 -0.09 -11.91
N VAL A 29 16.59 0.19 -10.61
CA VAL A 29 15.54 0.88 -9.85
C VAL A 29 15.39 2.35 -10.30
N LEU A 30 16.50 3.03 -10.58
CA LEU A 30 16.49 4.41 -11.10
C LEU A 30 15.83 4.50 -12.47
N GLU A 31 16.20 3.62 -13.40
CA GLU A 31 15.59 3.58 -14.74
C GLU A 31 14.08 3.30 -14.67
N TRP A 32 13.65 2.44 -13.73
CA TRP A 32 12.23 2.24 -13.47
C TRP A 32 11.55 3.51 -12.92
N LEU A 33 12.19 4.24 -12.00
CA LEU A 33 11.66 5.49 -11.44
C LEU A 33 11.60 6.64 -12.46
N LYS A 34 12.50 6.66 -13.45
CA LYS A 34 12.52 7.67 -14.52
C LYS A 34 11.35 7.53 -15.50
N GLN A 35 10.71 6.36 -15.56
CA GLN A 35 9.54 6.17 -16.42
C GLN A 35 8.34 6.98 -15.91
N PRO A 36 7.60 7.67 -16.80
CA PRO A 36 6.46 8.50 -16.41
C PRO A 36 5.42 7.75 -15.57
N GLY A 37 5.00 8.34 -14.45
CA GLY A 37 3.95 7.80 -13.59
C GLY A 37 4.41 6.75 -12.57
N ASN A 38 5.61 6.17 -12.69
CA ASN A 38 6.06 5.11 -11.77
C ASN A 38 6.35 5.62 -10.35
N TYR A 39 6.83 6.86 -10.24
CA TYR A 39 7.01 7.52 -8.95
C TYR A 39 5.67 7.67 -8.22
N GLU A 40 4.68 8.27 -8.88
CA GLU A 40 3.34 8.51 -8.35
C GLU A 40 2.69 7.18 -8.01
N ARG A 41 2.78 6.21 -8.93
CA ARG A 41 2.29 4.84 -8.76
C ARG A 41 2.80 4.22 -7.46
N PHE A 42 4.11 4.28 -7.18
CA PHE A 42 4.67 3.71 -5.95
C PHE A 42 4.27 4.49 -4.69
N ILE A 43 4.27 5.82 -4.75
CA ILE A 43 3.88 6.69 -3.63
C ILE A 43 2.42 6.45 -3.23
N HIS A 44 1.53 6.23 -4.21
CA HIS A 44 0.11 5.98 -3.98
C HIS A 44 -0.23 4.54 -3.64
N ALA A 45 0.71 3.60 -3.77
CA ALA A 45 0.49 2.17 -3.54
C ALA A 45 0.37 1.76 -2.05
N GLY A 46 -0.36 2.53 -1.23
CA GLY A 46 -0.53 2.26 0.20
C GLY A 46 -1.46 1.08 0.47
N GLY A 47 -1.10 0.19 1.41
CA GLY A 47 -1.99 -0.91 1.82
C GLY A 47 -3.30 -0.43 2.45
N VAL A 48 -3.26 0.68 3.19
CA VAL A 48 -4.46 1.37 3.71
C VAL A 48 -5.28 1.95 2.55
N ALA A 49 -4.64 2.66 1.63
CA ALA A 49 -5.31 3.24 0.47
C ALA A 49 -6.02 2.17 -0.39
N LYS A 50 -5.39 0.99 -0.59
CA LYS A 50 -6.01 -0.12 -1.30
C LYS A 50 -7.22 -0.68 -0.57
N ARG A 51 -7.14 -0.88 0.76
CA ARG A 51 -8.28 -1.32 1.58
C ARG A 51 -9.45 -0.34 1.57
N LEU A 52 -9.16 0.94 1.40
CA LEU A 52 -10.17 2.00 1.24
C LEU A 52 -10.64 2.19 -0.21
N GLY A 53 -10.21 1.34 -1.15
CA GLY A 53 -10.54 1.47 -2.58
C GLY A 53 -9.92 2.68 -3.29
N LYS A 54 -9.00 3.39 -2.63
CA LYS A 54 -8.33 4.60 -3.14
C LYS A 54 -7.08 4.32 -3.96
N ALA A 55 -6.51 3.11 -3.85
CA ALA A 55 -5.34 2.70 -4.62
C ALA A 55 -5.64 1.40 -5.38
N LYS A 56 -5.11 1.31 -6.60
CA LYS A 56 -5.24 0.11 -7.46
C LYS A 56 -4.35 -1.03 -6.99
N GLU A 57 -3.23 -0.71 -6.34
CA GLU A 57 -2.19 -1.69 -5.98
C GLU A 57 -1.49 -1.34 -4.67
N THR A 58 -0.76 -2.32 -4.13
CA THR A 58 0.10 -2.19 -2.95
C THR A 58 1.57 -2.01 -3.34
N LYS A 59 2.37 -1.40 -2.48
CA LYS A 59 3.83 -1.28 -2.67
C LYS A 59 4.50 -2.63 -2.94
N HIS A 60 3.98 -3.70 -2.34
CA HIS A 60 4.48 -5.06 -2.57
C HIS A 60 4.23 -5.53 -4.00
N GLU A 61 3.05 -5.25 -4.58
CA GLU A 61 2.74 -5.58 -5.97
C GLU A 61 3.60 -4.77 -6.95
N VAL A 62 3.78 -3.47 -6.70
CA VAL A 62 4.70 -2.64 -7.51
C VAL A 62 6.14 -3.17 -7.42
N ALA A 63 6.58 -3.53 -6.22
CA ALA A 63 7.93 -4.07 -6.02
C ALA A 63 8.14 -5.43 -6.70
N LYS A 64 7.09 -6.26 -6.89
CA LYS A 64 7.19 -7.49 -7.71
C LYS A 64 7.56 -7.18 -9.15
N LEU A 65 7.03 -6.10 -9.74
CA LEU A 65 7.39 -5.69 -11.10
C LEU A 65 8.87 -5.31 -11.19
N VAL A 66 9.34 -4.55 -10.20
CA VAL A 66 10.76 -4.16 -10.13
C VAL A 66 11.66 -5.39 -9.87
N CYS A 67 11.21 -6.37 -9.09
CA CYS A 67 11.89 -7.67 -8.97
C CYS A 67 12.06 -8.35 -10.32
N THR A 68 11.02 -8.39 -11.16
CA THR A 68 11.13 -8.96 -12.51
C THR A 68 12.15 -8.21 -13.35
N LEU A 69 12.22 -6.88 -13.27
CA LEU A 69 13.25 -6.09 -13.97
C LEU A 69 14.67 -6.41 -13.48
N LEU A 70 14.84 -6.59 -12.17
CA LEU A 70 16.13 -6.97 -11.58
C LEU A 70 16.53 -8.39 -11.98
N GLN A 71 15.59 -9.33 -12.00
CA GLN A 71 15.82 -10.70 -12.46
C GLN A 71 16.23 -10.72 -13.93
N ASN A 72 15.54 -9.93 -14.78
CA ASN A 72 15.90 -9.76 -16.19
C ASN A 72 17.30 -9.14 -16.38
N ALA A 73 17.79 -8.38 -15.41
CA ALA A 73 19.15 -7.83 -15.38
C ALA A 73 20.21 -8.80 -14.82
N GLY A 74 19.83 -10.04 -14.51
CA GLY A 74 20.72 -11.08 -13.97
C GLY A 74 20.89 -11.06 -12.45
N PHE A 75 20.04 -10.35 -11.70
CA PHE A 75 20.02 -10.41 -10.24
C PHE A 75 19.05 -11.49 -9.78
N GLU A 76 19.59 -12.68 -9.57
CA GLU A 76 18.85 -13.82 -9.01
C GLU A 76 18.47 -13.56 -7.53
N ASP A 77 17.43 -14.23 -7.04
CA ASP A 77 16.95 -14.16 -5.66
C ASP A 77 16.37 -12.83 -5.15
N MET A 78 16.00 -11.91 -6.05
CA MET A 78 15.38 -10.65 -5.63
C MET A 78 13.96 -10.85 -5.10
N LYS A 79 13.76 -10.57 -3.80
CA LYS A 79 12.44 -10.60 -3.15
C LYS A 79 11.79 -9.21 -3.15
N ALA A 80 10.46 -9.17 -3.32
CA ALA A 80 9.70 -7.92 -3.43
C ALA A 80 9.77 -7.04 -2.17
N HIS A 81 9.88 -7.64 -0.98
CA HIS A 81 9.92 -6.87 0.27
C HIS A 81 11.20 -6.00 0.41
N PRO A 82 12.42 -6.53 0.25
CA PRO A 82 13.65 -5.73 0.16
C PRO A 82 13.61 -4.64 -0.91
N VAL A 83 13.05 -4.94 -2.09
CA VAL A 83 12.89 -3.95 -3.18
C VAL A 83 11.95 -2.81 -2.76
N ALA A 84 10.83 -3.12 -2.12
CA ALA A 84 9.91 -2.10 -1.60
C ALA A 84 10.56 -1.22 -0.52
N ILE A 85 11.39 -1.80 0.36
CA ILE A 85 12.17 -1.05 1.36
C ILE A 85 13.15 -0.11 0.65
N LYS A 86 13.94 -0.62 -0.30
CA LYS A 86 14.91 0.20 -1.05
C LYS A 86 14.24 1.36 -1.78
N LEU A 87 13.16 1.10 -2.52
CA LEU A 87 12.36 2.13 -3.19
C LEU A 87 11.90 3.19 -2.19
N SER A 88 11.33 2.79 -1.05
CA SER A 88 10.88 3.73 -0.02
C SER A 88 12.03 4.60 0.52
N MET A 89 13.22 4.02 0.75
CA MET A 89 14.40 4.75 1.19
C MET A 89 14.91 5.74 0.13
N MET A 90 14.96 5.33 -1.14
CA MET A 90 15.38 6.19 -2.24
C MET A 90 14.44 7.39 -2.40
N LEU A 91 13.12 7.16 -2.37
CA LEU A 91 12.14 8.23 -2.48
C LEU A 91 12.16 9.18 -1.27
N LYS A 92 12.43 8.66 -0.05
CA LYS A 92 12.65 9.50 1.13
C LYS A 92 13.83 10.45 0.94
N ARG A 93 14.98 9.91 0.48
CA ARG A 93 16.18 10.72 0.19
C ARG A 93 15.95 11.73 -0.92
N PHE A 94 15.23 11.34 -1.97
CA PHE A 94 14.84 12.24 -3.05
C PHE A 94 13.99 13.41 -2.54
N LYS A 95 12.95 13.15 -1.75
CA LYS A 95 12.13 14.21 -1.14
C LYS A 95 12.94 15.17 -0.27
N GLN A 96 13.83 14.63 0.57
CA GLN A 96 14.73 15.46 1.39
C GLN A 96 15.67 16.31 0.54
N ALA A 97 16.25 15.73 -0.53
CA ALA A 97 17.10 16.46 -1.47
C ALA A 97 16.30 17.52 -2.25
N HIS A 98 15.05 17.24 -2.60
CA HIS A 98 14.14 18.19 -3.25
C HIS A 98 13.82 19.38 -2.36
N GLY A 99 13.49 19.14 -1.08
CA GLY A 99 13.29 20.22 -0.10
C GLY A 99 14.54 21.07 0.09
N LEU A 100 15.74 20.46 0.11
CA LEU A 100 17.00 21.20 0.14
C LEU A 100 17.22 22.04 -1.12
N SER A 101 16.86 21.53 -2.29
CA SER A 101 16.95 22.27 -3.55
C SER A 101 16.00 23.46 -3.57
N ALA A 102 14.76 23.29 -3.07
CA ALA A 102 13.75 24.35 -3.00
C ALA A 102 14.21 25.54 -2.13
N VAL A 103 15.00 25.30 -1.09
CA VAL A 103 15.59 26.37 -0.24
C VAL A 103 16.94 26.90 -0.76
N GLY A 104 17.35 26.53 -1.97
CA GLY A 104 18.59 27.01 -2.59
C GLY A 104 19.88 26.41 -1.99
N ALA A 105 19.83 25.20 -1.43
CA ALA A 105 21.03 24.54 -0.93
C ALA A 105 22.04 24.25 -2.05
N SER A 106 23.34 24.16 -1.70
CA SER A 106 24.38 23.87 -2.68
C SER A 106 24.26 22.45 -3.26
N ARG A 107 24.63 22.30 -4.55
CA ARG A 107 24.65 21.02 -5.27
C ARG A 107 25.34 19.89 -4.49
N LYS A 108 26.48 20.19 -3.85
CA LYS A 108 27.23 19.23 -3.02
C LYS A 108 26.41 18.72 -1.83
N ARG A 109 25.62 19.58 -1.19
CA ARG A 109 24.75 19.22 -0.06
C ARG A 109 23.58 18.35 -0.51
N ILE A 110 22.98 18.68 -1.65
CA ILE A 110 21.87 17.92 -2.26
C ILE A 110 22.34 16.50 -2.63
N LEU A 111 23.46 16.39 -3.35
CA LEU A 111 24.03 15.10 -3.79
C LEU A 111 24.50 14.21 -2.63
N ARG A 112 24.89 14.80 -1.48
CA ARG A 112 25.22 14.03 -0.27
C ARG A 112 24.00 13.29 0.29
N VAL A 113 22.79 13.85 0.14
CA VAL A 113 21.54 13.23 0.60
C VAL A 113 21.00 12.25 -0.43
N CYS A 114 20.95 12.66 -1.69
CA CYS A 114 20.49 11.83 -2.79
C CYS A 114 21.47 11.97 -3.98
N PRO A 115 22.39 11.01 -4.16
CA PRO A 115 23.37 11.04 -5.25
C PRO A 115 22.74 11.16 -6.65
N HIS A 116 21.53 10.63 -6.82
CA HIS A 116 20.81 10.60 -8.10
C HIS A 116 19.74 11.69 -8.24
N TYR A 117 19.80 12.75 -7.42
CA TYR A 117 18.74 13.77 -7.40
C TYR A 117 18.48 14.40 -8.77
N TYR A 118 19.54 14.89 -9.43
CA TYR A 118 19.41 15.58 -10.72
C TYR A 118 19.05 14.63 -11.87
N GLU A 119 19.30 13.33 -11.72
CA GLU A 119 18.83 12.34 -12.70
C GLU A 119 17.33 12.03 -12.57
N LEU A 120 16.72 12.35 -11.44
CA LEU A 120 15.32 12.04 -11.14
C LEU A 120 14.40 13.26 -11.26
N VAL A 121 14.91 14.45 -10.94
CA VAL A 121 14.09 15.67 -10.83
C VAL A 121 13.40 16.04 -12.15
N ASP A 122 14.06 15.81 -13.29
CA ASP A 122 13.49 16.11 -14.61
C ASP A 122 12.38 15.13 -15.03
N HIS A 123 12.31 13.97 -14.36
CA HIS A 123 11.36 12.90 -14.66
C HIS A 123 10.16 12.87 -13.72
N ILE A 124 10.27 13.49 -12.54
CA ILE A 124 9.22 13.51 -11.51
C ILE A 124 8.63 14.92 -11.47
N LYS A 125 7.50 15.12 -12.17
CA LYS A 125 6.99 16.46 -12.48
C LYS A 125 6.22 17.15 -11.35
N ASP A 126 5.70 16.39 -10.38
CA ASP A 126 4.87 16.95 -9.31
C ASP A 126 5.23 16.32 -7.96
N VAL A 127 6.33 16.78 -7.36
CA VAL A 127 6.63 16.50 -5.95
C VAL A 127 5.76 17.41 -5.10
N ASP A 128 4.46 17.13 -5.11
CA ASP A 128 3.52 17.85 -4.25
C ASP A 128 3.95 17.58 -2.81
N CYS A 129 4.57 18.59 -2.18
CA CYS A 129 5.14 18.51 -0.84
C CYS A 129 4.04 18.56 0.22
N GLY A 130 2.89 17.95 -0.06
CA GLY A 130 1.76 17.87 0.85
C GLY A 130 2.21 17.33 2.20
N GLU A 131 2.13 18.18 3.22
CA GLU A 131 2.65 17.99 4.57
C GLU A 131 1.99 16.78 5.30
N ASP A 132 0.90 16.25 4.75
CA ASP A 132 0.00 15.31 5.45
C ASP A 132 0.39 13.82 5.40
N ARG A 133 1.44 13.41 4.66
CA ARG A 133 1.73 11.97 4.43
C ARG A 133 2.95 11.39 5.14
N GLU A 134 3.63 12.18 5.97
CA GLU A 134 4.87 11.71 6.61
C GLU A 134 4.64 10.62 7.69
N GLN A 135 3.41 10.53 8.25
CA GLN A 135 3.07 9.58 9.30
C GLN A 135 3.09 8.10 8.84
N ASP A 136 2.68 7.80 7.60
CA ASP A 136 2.56 6.41 7.11
C ASP A 136 3.91 5.75 6.79
N MET A 137 4.91 6.56 6.43
CA MET A 137 6.26 6.06 6.10
C MET A 137 7.09 5.73 7.34
N GLU A 138 6.81 6.38 8.46
CA GLU A 138 7.55 6.15 9.71
C GLU A 138 7.21 4.78 10.32
N LEU A 139 5.97 4.31 10.17
CA LEU A 139 5.50 3.03 10.68
C LEU A 139 6.23 1.83 10.06
N ILE A 140 6.47 1.83 8.74
CA ILE A 140 7.11 0.69 8.06
C ILE A 140 8.59 0.54 8.47
N CYS A 141 9.28 1.65 8.77
CA CYS A 141 10.67 1.60 9.24
C CYS A 141 10.78 1.31 10.75
N LYS A 142 9.79 1.71 11.57
CA LYS A 142 9.78 1.48 13.01
C LYS A 142 9.50 0.03 13.39
N VAL A 143 8.66 -0.69 12.61
CA VAL A 143 8.33 -2.11 12.88
C VAL A 143 9.56 -3.03 12.84
N GLN A 144 10.64 -2.67 12.13
CA GLN A 144 11.89 -3.44 12.17
C GLN A 144 12.81 -3.09 13.36
N ARG A 145 12.71 -1.88 13.95
CA ARG A 145 13.59 -1.48 15.07
C ARG A 145 13.08 -1.96 16.44
N SER A 146 11.76 -2.08 16.62
CA SER A 146 11.19 -2.42 17.93
C SER A 146 11.28 -3.91 18.30
N ASN A 147 11.76 -4.78 17.41
CA ASN A 147 11.83 -6.22 17.66
C ASN A 147 13.23 -6.74 18.06
N ILE A 148 14.24 -5.88 18.21
CA ILE A 148 15.63 -6.33 18.41
C ILE A 148 16.24 -5.95 19.77
N ILE A 149 15.64 -5.04 20.55
CA ILE A 149 16.33 -4.52 21.74
C ILE A 149 15.47 -4.72 23.00
N ASN A 150 15.90 -5.74 23.75
CA ASN A 150 15.61 -6.09 25.14
C ASN A 150 14.31 -6.86 25.45
N GLY A 151 14.48 -8.11 25.86
CA GLY A 151 13.60 -8.74 26.84
C GLY A 151 12.95 -10.03 26.40
N GLU A 152 13.68 -11.14 26.57
CA GLU A 152 13.14 -12.41 27.05
C GLU A 152 11.95 -12.99 26.27
N ARG A 153 12.25 -13.83 25.26
CA ARG A 153 11.30 -14.82 24.76
C ARG A 153 10.82 -15.66 25.94
N ARG A 154 9.63 -15.36 26.48
CA ARG A 154 8.84 -16.34 27.21
C ARG A 154 8.59 -17.49 26.25
N ARG A 155 9.41 -18.54 26.38
CA ARG A 155 9.08 -19.87 25.91
C ARG A 155 7.80 -20.25 26.62
N VAL A 156 6.68 -20.20 25.92
CA VAL A 156 5.50 -20.95 26.32
C VAL A 156 5.89 -22.41 26.11
N THR A 157 6.38 -23.02 27.18
CA THR A 157 6.53 -24.46 27.30
C THR A 157 5.12 -25.03 27.39
N THR A 158 4.48 -25.28 26.25
CA THR A 158 3.38 -26.25 26.19
C THR A 158 3.98 -27.59 26.53
N MET A 159 3.82 -27.99 27.79
CA MET A 159 3.99 -29.36 28.25
C MET A 159 3.10 -30.24 27.38
N ALA A 160 3.72 -30.93 26.43
CA ALA A 160 3.17 -32.12 25.83
C ALA A 160 3.29 -33.21 26.91
N ASP A 161 2.16 -33.66 27.41
CA ASP A 161 2.09 -34.93 28.10
C ASP A 161 0.76 -35.61 27.76
N HIS A 162 0.83 -36.93 27.66
CA HIS A 162 -0.25 -37.90 27.42
C HIS A 162 -0.65 -38.08 25.95
N GLY A 163 0.08 -39.00 25.32
CA GLY A 163 -0.47 -39.80 24.24
C GLY A 163 -1.59 -40.71 24.75
N ASN A 164 -2.45 -41.13 23.82
CA ASN A 164 -3.00 -42.47 23.86
C ASN A 164 -3.51 -42.85 22.47
N ASN A 165 -3.01 -43.99 21.99
CA ASN A 165 -3.48 -44.69 20.83
C ASN A 165 -4.81 -45.38 21.13
N PHE A 166 -5.66 -45.46 20.10
CA PHE A 166 -6.61 -46.54 19.79
C PHE A 166 -7.34 -47.25 20.95
N THR A 167 -8.68 -47.20 20.96
CA THR A 167 -9.51 -48.38 20.64
C THR A 167 -10.95 -47.98 20.36
N ALA A 168 -11.56 -48.62 19.35
CA ALA A 168 -12.99 -48.60 19.12
C ALA A 168 -13.70 -49.34 20.27
N GLN A 169 -14.73 -48.73 20.85
CA GLN A 169 -15.83 -49.51 21.39
C GLN A 169 -17.14 -48.72 21.44
N GLU A 170 -18.12 -49.45 20.94
CA GLU A 170 -19.55 -49.22 20.88
C GLU A 170 -20.19 -49.19 22.28
N ALA A 171 -21.42 -48.67 22.32
CA ALA A 171 -22.43 -48.88 23.35
C ALA A 171 -22.58 -47.85 24.49
N GLN A 172 -23.80 -47.29 24.49
CA GLN A 172 -24.69 -47.10 25.64
C GLN A 172 -24.55 -45.84 26.50
N SER A 173 -25.48 -44.91 26.20
CA SER A 173 -26.53 -44.46 27.12
C SER A 173 -26.09 -44.26 28.57
N THR A 174 -25.74 -43.02 28.92
CA THR A 174 -25.89 -42.53 30.29
C THR A 174 -26.43 -41.11 30.27
N ARG A 175 -27.71 -41.04 30.64
CA ARG A 175 -28.48 -39.83 30.92
C ARG A 175 -27.75 -39.01 31.98
N THR A 176 -27.08 -37.94 31.57
CA THR A 176 -26.44 -37.00 32.50
C THR A 176 -27.38 -35.84 32.71
N THR A 177 -28.15 -35.90 33.80
CA THR A 177 -29.00 -34.81 34.28
C THR A 177 -28.10 -33.66 34.70
N THR A 178 -27.94 -32.68 33.81
CA THR A 178 -27.17 -31.47 34.07
C THR A 178 -28.02 -30.54 34.92
N MET A 179 -27.64 -30.39 36.19
CA MET A 179 -28.25 -29.45 37.13
C MET A 179 -28.00 -28.03 36.62
N HIS A 180 -29.07 -27.37 36.19
CA HIS A 180 -29.07 -25.99 35.75
C HIS A 180 -28.78 -25.09 36.95
N VAL A 181 -27.61 -24.44 36.94
CA VAL A 181 -27.25 -23.37 37.88
C VAL A 181 -27.73 -22.05 37.28
N PRO A 182 -28.75 -21.39 37.85
CA PRO A 182 -29.20 -20.08 37.37
C PRO A 182 -28.42 -19.02 38.16
N ASN A 183 -27.31 -18.53 37.63
CA ASN A 183 -26.73 -17.28 38.13
C ASN A 183 -25.64 -16.74 37.19
N ASN A 184 -26.02 -15.87 36.25
CA ASN A 184 -25.11 -14.85 35.72
C ASN A 184 -25.85 -13.74 34.94
N SER A 185 -26.87 -13.14 35.56
CA SER A 185 -27.67 -12.06 34.97
C SER A 185 -26.93 -10.70 34.86
N HIS A 186 -25.67 -10.62 35.28
CA HIS A 186 -24.89 -9.37 35.24
C HIS A 186 -23.90 -9.27 34.07
N SER A 187 -23.62 -10.38 33.36
CA SER A 187 -22.67 -10.37 32.23
C SER A 187 -23.30 -9.89 30.92
N GLU A 188 -24.61 -10.08 30.71
CA GLU A 188 -25.31 -9.70 29.48
C GLU A 188 -25.43 -8.17 29.28
N VAL A 189 -25.46 -7.41 30.37
CA VAL A 189 -25.67 -5.95 30.30
C VAL A 189 -24.43 -5.22 29.76
N LEU A 190 -23.22 -5.70 30.09
CA LEU A 190 -21.98 -5.07 29.65
C LEU A 190 -21.65 -5.38 28.18
N GLU A 191 -21.94 -6.61 27.72
CA GLU A 191 -21.80 -6.98 26.30
C GLU A 191 -22.75 -6.18 25.40
N SER A 192 -23.97 -5.92 25.88
CA SER A 192 -24.97 -5.10 25.15
C SER A 192 -24.50 -3.67 24.88
N PHE A 193 -23.70 -3.09 25.78
CA PHE A 193 -23.19 -1.72 25.61
C PHE A 193 -22.13 -1.62 24.51
N HIS A 194 -21.15 -2.54 24.51
CA HIS A 194 -20.11 -2.58 23.48
C HIS A 194 -20.69 -2.88 22.10
N HIS A 195 -21.68 -3.76 22.02
CA HIS A 195 -22.35 -4.08 20.77
C HIS A 195 -23.07 -2.85 20.20
N ARG A 196 -23.77 -2.08 21.04
CA ARG A 196 -24.44 -0.83 20.63
C ARG A 196 -23.44 0.22 20.11
N GLN A 197 -22.29 0.37 20.78
CA GLN A 197 -21.25 1.31 20.36
C GLN A 197 -20.66 0.92 19.01
N LEU A 198 -20.39 -0.38 18.78
CA LEU A 198 -19.89 -0.87 17.50
C LEU A 198 -20.88 -0.63 16.36
N TYR A 199 -22.19 -0.86 16.57
CA TYR A 199 -23.20 -0.55 15.56
C TYR A 199 -23.29 0.94 15.23
N GLN A 200 -23.17 1.81 16.23
CA GLN A 200 -23.18 3.26 16.00
C GLN A 200 -21.99 3.69 15.13
N MET A 201 -20.80 3.18 15.44
CA MET A 201 -19.60 3.46 14.65
C MET A 201 -19.72 2.92 13.21
N MET A 202 -20.22 1.70 13.04
CA MET A 202 -20.41 1.10 11.72
C MET A 202 -21.43 1.88 10.87
N ASN A 203 -22.54 2.32 11.47
CA ASN A 203 -23.52 3.17 10.79
C ASN A 203 -22.94 4.54 10.39
N GLN A 204 -22.05 5.11 11.21
CA GLN A 204 -21.37 6.35 10.88
C GLN A 204 -20.42 6.16 9.69
N LEU A 205 -19.67 5.06 9.65
CA LEU A 205 -18.79 4.72 8.54
C LEU A 205 -19.58 4.50 7.23
N LEU A 206 -20.72 3.81 7.31
CA LEU A 206 -21.59 3.58 6.15
C LEU A 206 -22.12 4.92 5.58
N LYS A 207 -22.57 5.82 6.45
CA LYS A 207 -23.02 7.18 6.06
C LYS A 207 -21.90 7.96 5.39
N GLN A 208 -20.68 7.90 5.93
CA GLN A 208 -19.53 8.58 5.34
C GLN A 208 -19.20 8.02 3.95
N GLN A 209 -19.26 6.70 3.77
CA GLN A 209 -19.02 6.07 2.47
C GLN A 209 -20.08 6.49 1.44
N GLN A 210 -21.36 6.55 1.84
CA GLN A 210 -22.44 7.02 0.98
C GLN A 210 -22.22 8.48 0.52
N GLN A 211 -21.83 9.37 1.43
CA GLN A 211 -21.53 10.76 1.08
C GLN A 211 -20.38 10.89 0.08
N ILE A 212 -19.34 10.06 0.20
CA ILE A 212 -18.21 10.06 -0.75
C ILE A 212 -18.68 9.62 -2.13
N MET A 213 -19.49 8.57 -2.22
CA MET A 213 -20.03 8.12 -3.51
C MET A 213 -20.93 9.16 -4.16
N GLU A 214 -21.78 9.85 -3.38
CA GLU A 214 -22.61 10.94 -3.87
C GLU A 214 -21.76 12.12 -4.39
N GLN A 215 -20.69 12.49 -3.68
CA GLN A 215 -19.78 13.54 -4.13
C GLN A 215 -19.05 13.17 -5.42
N GLN A 216 -18.62 11.92 -5.56
CA GLN A 216 -17.98 11.42 -6.79
C GLN A 216 -18.96 11.48 -7.97
N SER A 217 -20.17 10.96 -7.81
CA SER A 217 -21.20 11.01 -8.85
C SER A 217 -21.53 12.45 -9.27
N ARG A 218 -21.60 13.41 -8.32
CA ARG A 218 -21.78 14.84 -8.63
C ARG A 218 -20.61 15.41 -9.43
N ARG A 219 -19.37 15.06 -9.05
CA ARG A 219 -18.17 15.52 -9.75
C ARG A 219 -18.12 14.99 -11.19
N ASP A 220 -18.41 13.71 -11.39
CA ASP A 220 -18.38 13.08 -12.72
C ASP A 220 -19.42 13.73 -13.64
N ARG A 221 -20.63 14.01 -13.12
CA ARG A 221 -21.67 14.74 -13.86
C ARG A 221 -21.26 16.17 -14.22
N LEU A 222 -20.53 16.87 -13.35
CA LEU A 222 -20.02 18.20 -13.66
C LEU A 222 -18.97 18.16 -14.77
N GLN A 223 -18.04 17.19 -14.72
CA GLN A 223 -17.03 17.02 -15.77
C GLN A 223 -17.66 16.68 -17.12
N GLU A 224 -18.71 15.84 -17.15
CA GLU A 224 -19.48 15.55 -18.36
C GLU A 224 -20.12 16.82 -18.94
N LEU A 225 -20.74 17.65 -18.09
CA LEU A 225 -21.33 18.93 -18.51
C LEU A 225 -20.26 19.92 -19.03
N GLU A 226 -19.10 20.02 -18.39
CA GLU A 226 -17.98 20.85 -18.86
C GLU A 226 -17.49 20.41 -20.24
N LEU A 227 -17.42 19.09 -20.48
CA LEU A 227 -17.10 18.54 -21.81
C LEU A 227 -18.15 18.90 -22.85
N HIS A 228 -19.43 18.81 -22.51
CA HIS A 228 -20.52 19.21 -23.41
C HIS A 228 -20.46 20.70 -23.77
N VAL A 229 -20.23 21.57 -22.78
CA VAL A 229 -20.06 23.02 -23.01
C VAL A 229 -18.87 23.29 -23.93
N SER A 230 -17.73 22.64 -23.66
CA SER A 230 -16.51 22.80 -24.45
C SER A 230 -16.66 22.29 -25.90
N LEU A 231 -17.48 21.25 -26.11
CA LEU A 231 -17.80 20.75 -27.45
C LEU A 231 -18.69 21.73 -28.21
N ILE A 232 -19.77 22.20 -27.59
CA ILE A 232 -20.69 23.19 -28.18
C ILE A 232 -19.93 24.45 -28.58
N GLN A 233 -19.03 24.94 -27.71
CA GLN A 233 -18.22 26.12 -27.99
C GLN A 233 -17.34 25.91 -29.23
N ARG A 234 -16.62 24.78 -29.33
CA ARG A 234 -15.79 24.47 -30.50
C ARG A 234 -16.59 24.31 -31.79
N MET A 235 -17.76 23.70 -31.73
CA MET A 235 -18.65 23.60 -32.91
C MET A 235 -19.15 24.98 -33.34
N THR A 236 -19.49 25.84 -32.38
CA THR A 236 -19.89 27.23 -32.65
C THR A 236 -18.74 28.02 -33.28
N GLU A 237 -17.52 27.89 -32.77
CA GLU A 237 -16.31 28.52 -33.33
C GLU A 237 -15.98 28.02 -34.75
N ALA A 238 -16.33 26.77 -35.05
CA ALA A 238 -16.21 26.19 -36.40
C ALA A 238 -17.32 26.62 -37.38
N GLY A 239 -18.28 27.43 -36.93
CA GLY A 239 -19.35 27.97 -37.77
C GLY A 239 -20.60 27.08 -37.90
N PHE A 240 -20.74 26.04 -37.08
CA PHE A 240 -21.95 25.23 -37.07
C PHE A 240 -23.13 26.03 -36.51
N THR A 241 -24.29 25.86 -37.12
CA THR A 241 -25.55 26.44 -36.63
C THR A 241 -26.07 25.68 -35.42
N LYS A 242 -26.98 26.31 -34.66
CA LYS A 242 -27.55 25.73 -33.44
C LYS A 242 -28.32 24.44 -33.74
N GLU A 243 -28.99 24.39 -34.89
CA GLU A 243 -29.76 23.25 -35.38
C GLU A 243 -28.84 22.06 -35.69
N GLU A 244 -27.73 22.30 -36.40
CA GLU A 244 -26.72 21.27 -36.69
C GLU A 244 -26.06 20.73 -35.42
N ILE A 245 -25.74 21.60 -34.46
CA ILE A 245 -25.22 21.19 -33.14
C ILE A 245 -26.23 20.31 -32.41
N GLY A 246 -27.52 20.68 -32.43
CA GLY A 246 -28.59 19.90 -31.83
C GLY A 246 -28.71 18.50 -32.44
N GLU A 247 -28.62 18.40 -33.78
CA GLU A 247 -28.66 17.12 -34.48
C GLU A 247 -27.44 16.23 -34.15
N HIS A 248 -26.25 16.82 -34.06
CA HIS A 248 -25.03 16.10 -33.66
C HIS A 248 -25.09 15.58 -32.22
N LEU A 249 -25.61 16.38 -31.28
CA LEU A 249 -25.79 15.96 -29.89
C LEU A 249 -26.87 14.89 -29.73
N ALA A 250 -27.93 14.93 -30.55
CA ALA A 250 -28.97 13.90 -30.55
C ALA A 250 -28.42 12.54 -31.03
N LYS A 251 -27.44 12.53 -31.94
CA LYS A 251 -26.76 11.30 -32.40
C LYS A 251 -25.79 10.70 -31.37
N LEU A 252 -25.39 11.47 -30.36
CA LEU A 252 -24.48 11.03 -29.29
C LEU A 252 -25.19 10.42 -28.08
N ARG A 253 -26.52 10.55 -28.00
CA ARG A 253 -27.35 9.91 -26.97
C ARG A 253 -27.75 8.50 -27.40
#